data_AF-A0A392P9Y1-F1
#
_entry.id   AF-A0A392P9Y1-F1
#
_cell.length_a   1.000
_cell.length_b   1.000
_cell.length_c   1.000
_cell.angle_alpha   90.00
_cell.angle_beta   90.00
_cell.angle_gamma   90.00
#
_symmetry.space_group_name_H-M   'P 1'
#
loop_
_entity.id
_entity.type
_entity.pdbx_description
1 polymer ?
#
loop_
_entity_poly.entity_id
_entity_poly.type
_entity_poly.pdbx_seq_one_letter_code
_entity_poly.pdbx_strand_id
1 'polypeptide(L)'
;GNRSPDANGDNESDKKRVRRPYHAKTFKVEISFATKVPMYAIANALRGQETENFQEAVRVLDIILRQHAAKQGCLLVRQNFFHNDPKNFADVGGGVLGCRGFHSSFRATQSGLSLNIDVSTTMIIQPGPVVDFLISNQNVRDPFSLDWTKAKRTLKNLRVKTHPSNQEFKICGLSEVPCKELTY
;
A
#
# COMPACT_ATOMS: atom_id res chain seq x y z
N GLY A 1 -68.63 -13.64 13.58
CA GLY A 1 -68.34 -14.83 12.76
C GLY A 1 -67.96 -14.38 11.38
N ASN A 2 -66.78 -14.76 10.90
CA ASN A 2 -66.61 -15.61 9.73
C ASN A 2 -65.12 -15.85 9.50
N ARG A 3 -64.78 -17.12 9.34
CA ARG A 3 -63.44 -17.69 9.16
C ARG A 3 -62.95 -17.52 7.72
N SER A 4 -61.62 -17.55 7.58
CA SER A 4 -60.81 -17.68 6.35
C SER A 4 -61.16 -18.91 5.51
N PRO A 5 -60.53 -19.02 4.32
CA PRO A 5 -59.47 -20.03 4.22
C PRO A 5 -58.19 -19.54 3.54
N ASP A 6 -57.10 -20.22 3.92
CA ASP A 6 -55.73 -20.07 3.47
C ASP A 6 -55.51 -20.37 1.98
N ALA A 7 -54.55 -19.67 1.37
CA ALA A 7 -53.79 -20.17 0.22
C ALA A 7 -52.35 -19.68 0.33
N ASN A 8 -51.45 -20.62 0.60
CA ASN A 8 -50.00 -20.47 0.62
C ASN A 8 -49.47 -19.86 -0.69
N GLY A 9 -48.52 -18.93 -0.54
CA GLY A 9 -47.62 -18.49 -1.59
C GLY A 9 -46.32 -18.01 -0.93
N ASP A 10 -45.36 -18.93 -0.80
CA ASP A 10 -43.99 -18.66 -0.36
C ASP A 10 -43.35 -17.57 -1.22
N ASN A 11 -43.24 -16.35 -0.69
CA ASN A 11 -42.38 -15.31 -1.26
C ASN A 11 -40.96 -15.49 -0.71
N GLU A 12 -40.27 -16.51 -1.22
CA GLU A 12 -38.87 -16.81 -0.91
C GLU A 12 -37.87 -16.03 -1.80
N SER A 13 -38.11 -14.73 -2.04
CA SER A 13 -37.24 -13.95 -2.95
C SER A 13 -36.92 -12.55 -2.43
N ASP A 14 -36.60 -12.44 -1.15
CA ASP A 14 -36.06 -11.19 -0.59
C ASP A 14 -34.84 -11.47 0.32
N LYS A 15 -33.88 -12.23 -0.22
CA LYS A 15 -32.52 -12.30 0.33
C LYS A 15 -31.82 -10.97 0.05
N LYS A 16 -32.25 -9.91 0.75
CA LYS A 16 -31.52 -8.65 0.90
C LYS A 16 -30.05 -9.01 1.09
N ARG A 17 -29.21 -8.55 0.17
CA ARG A 17 -27.75 -8.71 0.20
C ARG A 17 -27.28 -8.25 1.58
N VAL A 18 -27.11 -9.20 2.51
CA VAL A 18 -26.61 -8.94 3.85
C VAL A 18 -25.22 -8.37 3.62
N ARG A 19 -25.07 -7.06 3.87
CA ARG A 19 -23.75 -6.43 3.92
C ARG A 19 -22.96 -7.24 4.93
N ARG A 20 -22.00 -8.04 4.45
CA ARG A 20 -21.09 -8.79 5.32
C ARG A 20 -20.54 -7.78 6.33
N PRO A 21 -20.67 -8.04 7.64
CA PRO A 21 -20.22 -7.09 8.64
C PRO A 21 -18.75 -6.80 8.39
N TYR A 22 -18.41 -5.51 8.44
CA TYR A 22 -17.03 -5.06 8.38
C TYR A 22 -16.30 -5.75 9.54
N HIS A 23 -15.55 -6.81 9.26
CA HIS A 23 -14.79 -7.52 10.28
C HIS A 23 -13.66 -6.61 10.76
N ALA A 24 -13.96 -5.75 11.74
CA ALA A 24 -12.96 -5.02 12.47
C ALA A 24 -12.00 -6.05 13.08
N LYS A 25 -10.75 -6.02 12.65
CA LYS A 25 -9.71 -6.87 13.23
C LYS A 25 -9.38 -6.30 14.60
N THR A 26 -9.67 -7.05 15.65
CA THR A 26 -9.24 -6.72 17.01
C THR A 26 -7.80 -7.17 17.18
N PHE A 27 -6.93 -6.26 17.61
CA PHE A 27 -5.53 -6.54 17.93
C PHE A 27 -5.33 -6.38 19.43
N LYS A 28 -4.73 -7.37 20.08
CA LYS A 28 -4.21 -7.23 21.45
C LYS A 28 -2.79 -6.69 21.36
N VAL A 29 -2.57 -5.49 21.87
CA VAL A 29 -1.28 -4.80 21.84
C VAL A 29 -0.79 -4.61 23.27
N GLU A 30 0.48 -4.95 23.52
CA GLU A 30 1.17 -4.67 24.76
C GLU A 30 2.31 -3.69 24.48
N ILE A 31 2.45 -2.67 25.33
CA ILE A 31 3.53 -1.69 25.24
C ILE A 31 4.30 -1.79 26.56
N SER A 32 5.57 -2.20 26.45
CA SER A 32 6.49 -2.29 27.57
C SER A 32 7.66 -1.34 27.38
N PHE A 33 8.19 -0.82 28.49
CA PHE A 33 9.40 -0.03 28.47
C PHE A 33 10.60 -0.93 28.13
N ALA A 34 11.32 -0.60 27.06
CA ALA A 34 12.49 -1.36 26.63
C ALA A 34 13.79 -0.77 27.21
N THR A 35 14.09 0.50 26.91
CA THR A 35 15.32 1.16 27.35
C THR A 35 15.23 2.68 27.18
N LYS A 36 16.17 3.41 27.80
CA LYS A 36 16.41 4.84 27.51
C LYS A 36 17.53 4.95 26.49
N VAL A 37 17.29 5.62 25.37
CA VAL A 37 18.32 5.91 24.37
C VAL A 37 19.02 7.23 24.72
N PRO A 38 20.33 7.22 25.01
CA PRO A 38 21.05 8.43 25.42
C PRO A 38 21.35 9.34 24.22
N MET A 39 20.54 10.39 24.01
CA MET A 39 20.73 11.32 22.90
C MET A 39 22.05 12.11 22.93
N TYR A 40 22.67 12.25 24.11
CA TYR A 40 24.00 12.86 24.23
C TYR A 40 25.10 12.05 23.51
N ALA A 41 24.85 10.78 23.16
CA ALA A 41 25.75 9.97 22.35
C ALA A 41 26.05 10.62 20.99
N ILE A 42 25.10 11.39 20.43
CA ILE A 42 25.33 12.18 19.22
C ILE A 42 26.37 13.27 19.48
N ALA A 43 26.20 14.06 20.54
CA ALA A 43 27.12 15.14 20.87
C ALA A 43 28.54 14.62 21.16
N ASN A 44 28.65 13.49 21.85
CA ASN A 44 29.93 12.85 22.15
C ASN A 44 30.60 12.33 20.87
N ALA A 45 29.86 11.64 19.98
CA ALA A 45 30.38 11.17 18.71
C ALA A 45 30.89 12.32 17.83
N LEU A 46 30.19 13.46 17.80
CA LEU A 46 30.63 14.65 17.06
C LEU A 46 31.91 15.29 17.63
N ARG A 47 32.25 15.01 18.90
CA ARG A 47 33.52 15.43 19.52
C ARG A 47 34.65 14.39 19.33
N GLY A 48 34.42 13.35 18.54
CA GLY A 48 35.38 12.28 18.30
C GLY A 48 35.46 11.24 19.44
N GLN A 49 34.48 11.22 20.35
CA GLN A 49 34.42 10.20 21.39
C GLN A 49 33.71 8.96 20.84
N GLU A 50 34.32 7.78 21.01
CA GLU A 50 33.64 6.53 20.68
C GLU A 50 32.42 6.35 21.57
N THR A 51 31.27 6.10 20.96
CA THR A 51 30.04 5.79 21.69
C THR A 51 29.31 4.64 21.00
N GLU A 52 29.04 3.57 21.74
CA GLU A 52 28.29 2.42 21.25
C GLU A 52 26.84 2.79 20.88
N ASN A 53 26.31 3.86 21.49
CA ASN A 53 24.90 4.28 21.36
C ASN A 53 24.63 5.30 20.25
N PHE A 54 25.65 5.74 19.49
CA PHE A 54 25.45 6.75 18.45
C PHE A 54 24.41 6.30 17.40
N GLN A 55 24.51 5.06 16.94
CA GLN A 55 23.61 4.52 15.93
C GLN A 55 22.16 4.42 16.44
N GLU A 56 21.97 4.11 17.72
CA GLU A 56 20.64 4.07 18.33
C GLU A 56 20.02 5.47 18.43
N ALA A 57 20.80 6.45 18.86
CA ALA A 57 20.36 7.84 18.94
C ALA A 57 20.02 8.41 17.56
N VAL A 58 20.81 8.11 16.53
CA VAL A 58 20.49 8.49 15.14
C VAL A 58 19.23 7.81 14.64
N ARG A 59 19.02 6.52 14.97
CA ARG A 59 17.79 5.78 14.62
C ARG A 59 16.54 6.44 15.20
N VAL A 60 16.61 7.00 16.41
CA VAL A 60 15.49 7.78 16.98
C VAL A 60 15.10 8.95 16.07
N LEU A 61 16.09 9.69 15.55
CA LEU A 61 15.85 10.80 14.64
C LEU A 61 15.27 10.33 13.29
N ASP A 62 15.78 9.22 12.74
CA ASP A 62 15.22 8.62 11.52
C ASP A 62 13.75 8.19 11.71
N ILE A 63 13.40 7.64 12.88
CA ILE A 63 12.03 7.26 13.22
C ILE A 63 11.13 8.50 13.31
N ILE A 64 11.61 9.61 13.88
CA ILE A 64 10.84 10.87 13.96
C ILE A 64 10.52 11.37 12.55
N LEU A 65 11.51 11.44 11.66
CA LEU A 65 11.28 11.85 10.27
C LEU A 65 10.33 10.89 9.55
N ARG A 66 10.50 9.58 9.76
CA ARG A 66 9.62 8.57 9.18
C ARG A 66 8.18 8.69 9.66
N GLN A 67 7.98 8.95 10.96
CA GLN A 67 6.64 9.14 11.52
C GLN A 67 6.00 10.42 11.00
N HIS A 68 6.77 11.50 10.83
CA HIS A 68 6.27 12.73 10.24
C HIS A 68 5.80 12.51 8.78
N ALA A 69 6.61 11.86 7.96
CA ALA A 69 6.24 11.53 6.58
C ALA A 69 5.04 10.58 6.49
N ALA A 70 4.93 9.60 7.40
CA ALA A 70 3.78 8.70 7.48
C ALA A 70 2.47 9.48 7.70
N LYS A 71 2.47 10.47 8.61
CA LYS A 71 1.31 11.32 8.88
C LYS A 71 0.89 12.16 7.66
N GLN A 72 1.83 12.48 6.78
CA GLN A 72 1.57 13.20 5.53
C GLN A 72 1.12 12.27 4.39
N GLY A 73 0.94 10.97 4.65
CA GLY A 73 0.50 10.01 3.64
C GLY A 73 1.58 9.62 2.64
N CYS A 74 2.86 9.82 2.97
CA CYS A 74 3.94 9.36 2.11
C CYS A 74 3.98 7.82 2.06
N LEU A 75 4.24 7.28 0.87
CA LEU A 75 4.70 5.91 0.70
C LEU A 75 6.14 5.82 1.20
N LEU A 76 6.34 5.00 2.24
CA LEU A 76 7.63 4.82 2.90
C LEU A 76 8.31 3.55 2.38
N VAL A 77 9.51 3.70 1.81
CA VAL A 77 10.31 2.56 1.34
C VAL A 77 11.74 2.74 1.82
N ARG A 78 12.11 1.99 2.88
CA ARG A 78 13.41 2.17 3.57
C ARG A 78 13.57 3.65 3.97
N GLN A 79 14.70 4.29 3.67
CA GLN A 79 14.96 5.72 3.94
C GLN A 79 14.35 6.68 2.90
N ASN A 80 13.47 6.19 2.01
CA ASN A 80 12.81 7.02 1.01
C ASN A 80 11.37 7.35 1.39
N PHE A 81 10.97 8.56 1.03
CA PHE A 81 9.68 9.18 1.31
C PHE A 81 9.08 9.64 0.00
N PHE A 82 8.05 8.94 -0.48
CA PHE A 82 7.40 9.24 -1.76
C PHE A 82 6.02 9.83 -1.51
N HIS A 83 5.76 11.04 -2.02
CA HIS A 83 4.54 11.76 -1.70
C HIS A 83 3.37 11.21 -2.52
N ASN A 84 2.29 10.83 -1.85
CA ASN A 84 1.07 10.36 -2.49
C ASN A 84 0.18 11.54 -2.94
N ASP A 85 0.76 12.52 -3.62
CA ASP A 85 0.07 13.65 -4.23
C ASP A 85 0.20 13.51 -5.76
N PRO A 86 -0.90 13.57 -6.54
CA PRO A 86 -0.86 13.53 -8.00
C PRO A 86 0.16 14.48 -8.65
N LYS A 87 0.48 15.62 -8.03
CA LYS A 87 1.50 16.56 -8.52
C LYS A 87 2.92 15.98 -8.54
N ASN A 88 3.16 14.96 -7.72
CA ASN A 88 4.44 14.25 -7.64
C ASN A 88 4.47 13.02 -8.55
N PHE A 89 3.41 12.76 -9.31
CA PHE A 89 3.36 11.67 -10.26
C PHE A 89 3.75 12.15 -11.66
N ALA A 90 4.48 11.30 -12.37
CA ALA A 90 4.80 11.46 -13.78
C ALA A 90 4.40 10.19 -14.50
N ASP A 91 3.63 10.30 -15.59
CA ASP A 91 3.33 9.15 -16.43
C ASP A 91 4.63 8.66 -17.10
N VAL A 92 4.96 7.40 -16.89
CA VAL A 92 6.13 6.74 -17.52
C VAL A 92 5.70 5.72 -18.58
N GLY A 93 4.40 5.61 -18.84
CA GLY A 93 3.80 4.68 -19.78
C GLY A 93 3.51 3.29 -19.20
N GLY A 94 2.75 2.49 -19.94
CA GLY A 94 2.52 1.08 -19.60
C GLY A 94 1.68 0.85 -18.34
N GLY A 95 0.85 1.82 -17.95
CA GLY A 95 0.03 1.77 -16.73
C GLY A 95 0.83 1.97 -15.44
N VAL A 96 2.01 2.60 -15.53
CA VAL A 96 2.92 2.86 -14.42
C VAL A 96 3.13 4.36 -14.29
N LEU A 97 3.19 4.83 -13.04
CA LEU A 97 3.52 6.21 -12.69
C LEU A 97 4.88 6.24 -11.98
N GLY A 98 5.74 7.17 -12.38
CA GLY A 98 6.87 7.60 -11.58
C GLY A 98 6.36 8.45 -10.41
N CYS A 99 6.65 8.05 -9.18
CA CYS A 99 6.30 8.73 -7.95
C CYS A 99 7.55 9.37 -7.34
N ARG A 100 7.57 10.71 -7.32
CA ARG A 100 8.70 11.51 -6.83
C ARG A 100 8.70 11.60 -5.31
N GLY A 101 9.90 11.66 -4.76
CA GLY A 101 10.16 11.68 -3.34
C GLY A 101 11.58 12.09 -3.05
N PHE A 102 12.04 11.76 -1.84
CA PHE A 102 13.42 11.95 -1.44
C PHE A 102 13.90 10.81 -0.55
N HIS A 103 15.20 10.54 -0.62
CA HIS A 103 15.95 9.83 0.39
C HIS A 103 16.32 10.79 1.52
N SER A 104 16.27 10.35 2.78
CA SER A 104 16.78 11.13 3.91
C SER A 104 17.57 10.27 4.90
N SER A 105 18.75 10.74 5.31
CA SER A 105 19.57 10.07 6.32
C SER A 105 20.38 11.06 7.15
N PHE A 106 20.38 10.91 8.47
CA PHE A 106 21.31 11.66 9.32
C PHE A 106 22.75 11.12 9.19
N ARG A 107 23.73 12.04 9.16
CA ARG A 107 25.16 11.75 9.05
C ARG A 107 25.94 12.60 10.05
N ALA A 108 26.83 11.99 10.80
CA ALA A 108 27.86 12.75 11.52
C ALA A 108 28.91 13.23 10.52
N THR A 109 29.25 14.51 10.59
CA THR A 109 30.27 15.16 9.79
C THR A 109 31.21 15.95 10.72
N GLN A 110 32.36 16.40 10.21
CA GLN A 110 33.26 17.27 10.98
C GLN A 110 32.59 18.59 11.40
N SER A 111 31.59 19.04 10.65
CA SER A 111 30.82 20.26 10.94
C SER A 111 29.59 20.01 11.83
N GLY A 112 29.39 18.78 12.31
CA GLY A 112 28.26 18.40 13.15
C GLY A 112 27.35 17.34 12.52
N LEU A 113 26.16 17.18 13.10
CA LEU A 113 25.14 16.29 12.55
C LEU A 113 24.44 16.98 11.37
N SER A 114 24.39 16.30 10.23
CA SER A 114 23.74 16.80 9.02
C SER A 114 22.64 15.85 8.56
N LEU A 115 21.60 16.40 7.95
CA LEU A 115 20.58 15.62 7.26
C LEU A 115 20.90 15.58 5.77
N ASN A 116 21.31 14.42 5.28
CA ASN A 116 21.53 14.21 3.85
C ASN A 116 20.18 13.95 3.17
N ILE A 117 19.82 14.79 2.20
CA ILE A 117 18.58 14.69 1.42
C ILE A 117 18.95 14.58 -0.06
N ASP A 118 18.41 13.58 -0.74
CA ASP A 118 18.59 13.39 -2.17
C ASP A 118 17.25 13.11 -2.85
N VAL A 119 17.05 13.60 -4.07
CA VAL A 119 15.81 13.38 -4.82
C VAL A 119 15.76 11.93 -5.26
N SER A 120 14.60 11.29 -5.07
CA SER A 120 14.38 9.92 -5.53
C SER A 120 13.06 9.80 -6.27
N THR A 121 12.99 8.88 -7.23
CA THR A 121 11.76 8.53 -7.94
C THR A 121 11.62 7.02 -7.92
N THR A 122 10.46 6.54 -7.50
CA THR A 122 10.10 5.11 -7.59
C THR A 122 8.97 4.93 -8.59
N MET A 123 8.73 3.70 -9.04
CA MET A 123 7.59 3.38 -9.90
C MET A 123 6.46 2.79 -9.07
N ILE A 124 5.24 3.24 -9.33
CA ILE A 124 4.00 2.68 -8.77
C ILE A 124 3.08 2.30 -9.92
N ILE A 125 2.25 1.27 -9.72
CA ILE A 125 1.20 0.95 -10.69
C ILE A 125 0.14 2.05 -10.60
N GLN A 126 -0.30 2.55 -11.76
CA GLN A 126 -1.38 3.52 -11.82
C GLN A 126 -2.65 2.93 -11.21
N PRO A 127 -3.22 3.54 -10.16
CA PRO A 127 -4.48 3.08 -9.60
C PRO A 127 -5.60 3.22 -10.63
N GLY A 128 -6.38 2.15 -10.82
CA GLY A 128 -7.47 2.14 -11.78
C GLY A 128 -8.02 0.74 -12.03
N PRO A 129 -8.97 0.60 -12.97
CA PRO A 129 -9.48 -0.70 -13.41
C PRO A 129 -8.35 -1.60 -13.92
N VAL A 130 -8.41 -2.89 -13.56
CA VAL A 130 -7.39 -3.88 -13.96
C VAL A 130 -7.28 -3.99 -15.48
N VAL A 131 -8.40 -3.87 -16.18
CA VAL A 131 -8.46 -3.95 -17.65
C VAL A 131 -7.72 -2.76 -18.28
N ASP A 132 -7.94 -1.54 -17.80
CA ASP A 132 -7.27 -0.34 -18.33
C ASP A 132 -5.75 -0.41 -18.11
N PHE A 133 -5.32 -0.89 -16.93
CA PHE A 133 -3.91 -1.16 -16.66
C PHE A 133 -3.33 -2.15 -17.68
N LEU A 134 -4.03 -3.26 -17.97
CA LEU A 134 -3.56 -4.26 -18.93
C LEU A 134 -3.49 -3.71 -20.36
N ILE A 135 -4.48 -2.91 -20.77
CA ILE A 135 -4.51 -2.26 -22.09
C ILE A 135 -3.27 -1.36 -22.24
N SER A 136 -3.01 -0.51 -21.24
CA SER A 136 -1.84 0.36 -21.23
C SER A 136 -0.54 -0.44 -21.18
N ASN A 137 -0.44 -1.44 -20.30
CA ASN A 137 0.76 -2.26 -20.09
C ASN A 137 1.15 -3.10 -21.31
N GLN A 138 0.17 -3.56 -22.08
CA GLN A 138 0.42 -4.32 -23.31
C GLN A 138 0.43 -3.44 -24.57
N ASN A 139 0.14 -2.15 -24.44
CA ASN A 139 0.03 -1.20 -25.54
C ASN A 139 -0.95 -1.68 -26.64
N VAL A 140 -2.12 -2.14 -26.22
CA VAL A 140 -3.21 -2.56 -27.11
C VAL A 140 -4.33 -1.53 -27.12
N ARG A 141 -5.26 -1.61 -28.08
CA ARG A 141 -6.36 -0.62 -28.21
C ARG A 141 -7.58 -0.96 -27.35
N ASP A 142 -7.81 -2.24 -27.11
CA ASP A 142 -9.05 -2.73 -26.53
C ASP A 142 -8.83 -4.05 -25.75
N PRO A 143 -9.78 -4.45 -24.87
CA PRO A 143 -9.65 -5.66 -24.07
C PRO A 143 -9.60 -6.97 -24.87
N PHE A 144 -10.14 -7.02 -26.09
CA PHE A 144 -10.18 -8.22 -26.92
C PHE A 144 -8.82 -8.52 -27.55
N SER A 145 -7.99 -7.49 -27.67
CA SER A 145 -6.60 -7.59 -28.16
C SER A 145 -5.59 -8.01 -27.08
N LEU A 146 -6.02 -8.28 -25.84
CA LEU A 146 -5.13 -8.63 -24.73
C LEU A 146 -4.56 -10.05 -24.85
N ASP A 147 -3.24 -10.16 -24.67
CA ASP A 147 -2.60 -11.45 -24.40
C ASP A 147 -2.82 -11.84 -22.94
N TRP A 148 -3.76 -12.75 -22.71
CA TRP A 148 -4.11 -13.26 -21.39
C TRP A 148 -3.00 -14.10 -20.74
N THR A 149 -2.12 -14.72 -21.53
CA THR A 149 -0.93 -15.42 -21.01
C THR A 149 0.04 -14.42 -20.39
N LYS A 150 0.28 -13.29 -21.06
CA LYS A 150 1.09 -12.18 -20.52
C LYS A 150 0.40 -11.52 -19.32
N ALA A 151 -0.90 -11.27 -19.40
CA ALA A 151 -1.69 -10.67 -18.33
C ALA A 151 -1.62 -11.48 -17.03
N LYS A 152 -1.74 -12.82 -17.11
CA LYS A 152 -1.62 -13.73 -15.96
C LYS A 152 -0.29 -13.57 -15.23
N ARG A 153 0.81 -13.34 -15.95
CA ARG A 153 2.14 -13.11 -15.37
C ARG A 153 2.25 -11.71 -14.75
N THR A 154 1.82 -10.68 -15.47
CA THR A 154 1.87 -9.28 -15.01
C THR A 154 1.05 -9.07 -13.74
N LEU A 155 -0.15 -9.66 -13.66
CA LEU A 155 -1.06 -9.46 -12.53
C LEU A 155 -0.67 -10.27 -11.28
N LYS A 156 0.19 -11.28 -11.41
CA LYS A 156 0.54 -12.17 -10.30
C LYS A 156 1.16 -11.36 -9.15
N ASN A 157 0.67 -11.59 -7.94
CA ASN A 157 1.06 -10.91 -6.70
C ASN A 157 0.61 -9.45 -6.55
N LEU A 158 -0.04 -8.87 -7.55
CA LEU A 158 -0.63 -7.54 -7.39
C LEU A 158 -1.83 -7.58 -6.44
N ARG A 159 -2.08 -6.46 -5.76
CA ARG A 159 -3.25 -6.30 -4.90
C ARG A 159 -4.33 -5.56 -5.68
N VAL A 160 -5.55 -6.07 -5.62
CA VAL A 160 -6.73 -5.47 -6.24
C VAL A 160 -7.81 -5.28 -5.21
N LYS A 161 -8.63 -4.25 -5.42
CA LYS A 161 -9.77 -3.92 -4.60
C LYS A 161 -11.04 -4.31 -5.35
N THR A 162 -11.90 -5.12 -4.75
CA THR A 162 -13.15 -5.55 -5.39
C THR A 162 -14.28 -4.55 -5.14
N HIS A 163 -15.19 -4.43 -6.11
CA HIS A 163 -16.41 -3.64 -5.97
C HIS A 163 -17.62 -4.59 -5.84
N PRO A 164 -18.61 -4.31 -4.96
CA PRO A 164 -18.77 -3.12 -4.12
C PRO A 164 -18.15 -3.25 -2.71
N SER A 165 -17.58 -4.40 -2.35
CA SER A 165 -17.16 -4.68 -0.97
C SER A 165 -15.92 -3.91 -0.53
N ASN A 166 -15.17 -3.31 -1.47
CA ASN A 166 -13.93 -2.59 -1.21
C ASN A 166 -12.86 -3.46 -0.52
N GLN A 167 -12.97 -4.78 -0.64
CA GLN A 167 -12.03 -5.72 -0.04
C GLN A 167 -10.80 -5.87 -0.93
N GLU A 168 -9.63 -5.89 -0.31
CA GLU A 168 -8.35 -6.05 -0.99
C GLU A 168 -7.93 -7.51 -1.02
N PHE A 169 -7.60 -8.02 -2.21
CA PHE A 169 -7.11 -9.37 -2.43
C PHE A 169 -5.79 -9.32 -3.18
N LYS A 170 -4.92 -10.30 -2.91
CA LYS A 170 -3.72 -10.54 -3.71
C LYS A 170 -4.09 -11.50 -4.85
N ILE A 171 -3.79 -11.13 -6.09
CA ILE A 171 -4.00 -12.00 -7.25
C ILE A 171 -3.00 -13.16 -7.18
N CYS A 172 -3.51 -14.38 -7.06
CA CYS A 172 -2.71 -15.60 -7.14
C CYS A 172 -2.63 -16.16 -8.58
N GLY A 173 -3.62 -15.86 -9.42
CA GLY A 173 -3.70 -16.28 -10.81
C GLY A 173 -5.01 -15.81 -11.46
N LEU A 174 -5.20 -16.24 -12.71
CA LEU A 174 -6.44 -16.07 -13.47
C LEU A 174 -7.05 -17.45 -13.71
N SER A 175 -8.38 -17.53 -13.77
CA SER A 175 -9.10 -18.74 -14.17
C SER A 175 -8.75 -19.14 -15.61
N GLU A 176 -8.86 -20.42 -15.91
CA GLU A 176 -8.64 -20.94 -17.26
C GLU A 176 -9.85 -20.71 -18.17
N VAL A 177 -11.05 -20.61 -17.57
CA VAL A 177 -12.31 -20.35 -18.27
C VAL A 177 -12.81 -18.92 -18.05
N PRO A 178 -13.60 -18.36 -18.98
CA PRO A 178 -14.24 -17.08 -18.82
C PRO A 178 -15.24 -17.04 -17.65
N CYS A 179 -15.50 -15.84 -17.12
CA CYS A 179 -16.40 -15.63 -15.98
C CYS A 179 -17.80 -16.25 -16.17
N LYS A 180 -18.33 -16.26 -17.40
CA LYS A 180 -19.66 -16.82 -17.73
C LYS A 180 -19.75 -18.35 -17.57
N GLU A 181 -18.62 -19.04 -17.64
CA GLU A 181 -18.48 -20.50 -17.53
C GLU A 181 -17.93 -20.90 -16.16
N LEU A 182 -17.57 -19.93 -15.32
CA LEU A 182 -16.97 -20.18 -14.02
C LEU A 182 -18.04 -20.64 -13.02
N THR A 183 -17.83 -21.82 -12.45
CA THR A 183 -18.63 -22.36 -11.34
C THR A 183 -17.87 -22.22 -10.01
N TYR A 184 -18.61 -22.20 -8.89
CA TYR A 184 -18.08 -22.04 -7.53
C TYR A 184 -18.60 -23.12 -6.59
#